data_AF-A0AAW0W6N9-F1
#
_entry.id   AF-A0AAW0W6N9-F1
#
_cell.length_a   1.000
_cell.length_b   1.000
_cell.length_c   1.000
_cell.angle_alpha   90.00
_cell.angle_beta   90.00
_cell.angle_gamma   90.00
#
_symmetry.space_group_name_H-M   'P 1'
#
loop_
_entity.id
_entity.type
_entity.pdbx_description
1 polymer ?
#
loop_
_entity_poly.entity_id
_entity_poly.type
_entity_poly.pdbx_seq_one_letter_code
_entity_poly.pdbx_strand_id
1 'polypeptide(L)'
;MEWSPVHKSEKFWRENAGRLNEKNYELLKILIHLLETSKDTLVLSVACHDIGEYTRHYSRGKRVLEQLGGKQWVMQHLTHADPNVRYEALLAVQKLMVHNWEYLGKQLEKDAKETTART
;
A
#
# COMPACT_ATOMS: atom_id res chain seq x y z
N MET A 1 4.81 18.16 1.07
CA MET A 1 4.27 17.15 0.14
C MET A 1 2.83 17.56 -0.14
N GLU A 2 2.38 17.50 -1.39
CA GLU A 2 1.06 18.01 -1.78
C GLU A 2 0.37 17.05 -2.74
N TRP A 3 -0.96 17.10 -2.80
CA TRP A 3 -1.71 16.34 -3.81
C TRP A 3 -1.39 16.84 -5.21
N SER A 4 -1.01 15.91 -6.08
CA SER A 4 -0.78 16.16 -7.51
C SER A 4 -1.34 15.00 -8.35
N PRO A 5 -1.53 15.18 -9.67
CA PRO A 5 -2.16 14.16 -10.52
C PRO A 5 -1.50 12.79 -10.47
N VAL A 6 -0.19 12.72 -10.21
CA VAL A 6 0.54 11.45 -10.16
C VAL A 6 0.10 10.57 -8.99
N HIS A 7 -0.27 11.16 -7.84
CA HIS A 7 -0.72 10.37 -6.68
C HIS A 7 -1.98 9.58 -7.03
N LYS A 8 -2.90 10.17 -7.80
CA LYS A 8 -4.18 9.52 -8.16
C LYS A 8 -4.10 8.68 -9.44
N SER A 9 -2.96 8.68 -10.12
CA SER A 9 -2.81 8.03 -11.43
C SER A 9 -2.46 6.56 -11.28
N GLU A 10 -3.42 5.69 -11.60
CA GLU A 10 -3.19 4.24 -11.58
C GLU A 10 -2.07 3.81 -12.54
N LYS A 11 -2.01 4.43 -13.73
CA LYS A 11 -0.94 4.16 -14.70
C LYS A 11 0.44 4.45 -14.11
N PHE A 12 0.58 5.60 -13.43
CA PHE A 12 1.83 5.98 -12.79
C PHE A 12 2.28 4.91 -11.79
N TRP A 13 1.39 4.48 -10.89
CA TRP A 13 1.73 3.50 -9.86
C TRP A 13 2.02 2.12 -10.41
N ARG A 14 1.28 1.66 -11.43
CA ARG A 14 1.59 0.40 -12.12
C ARG A 14 3.01 0.39 -12.70
N GLU A 15 3.46 1.51 -13.25
CA GLU A 15 4.78 1.63 -13.89
C GLU A 15 5.91 1.92 -12.89
N ASN A 16 5.63 2.66 -11.81
CA ASN A 16 6.68 3.24 -10.95
C ASN A 16 6.72 2.70 -9.52
N ALA A 17 5.73 1.94 -9.04
CA ALA A 17 5.73 1.43 -7.67
C ALA A 17 7.01 0.64 -7.33
N GLY A 18 7.50 -0.18 -8.28
CA GLY A 18 8.74 -0.94 -8.09
C GLY A 18 9.98 -0.08 -7.87
N ARG A 19 9.99 1.16 -8.38
CA ARG A 19 11.12 2.09 -8.29
C ARG A 19 11.33 2.64 -6.88
N LEU A 20 10.31 2.59 -6.01
CA LEU A 20 10.45 2.93 -4.59
C LEU A 20 11.43 2.00 -3.85
N ASN A 21 11.79 0.86 -4.45
CA ASN A 21 12.78 -0.08 -3.91
C ASN A 21 14.23 0.27 -4.30
N GLU A 22 14.42 1.20 -5.24
CA GLU A 22 15.75 1.64 -5.67
C GLU A 22 16.52 2.28 -4.50
N LYS A 23 17.85 2.32 -4.62
CA LYS A 23 18.76 2.96 -3.64
C LYS A 23 18.50 2.51 -2.20
N ASN A 24 18.33 1.20 -2.00
CA ASN A 24 18.04 0.62 -0.68
C ASN A 24 16.76 1.21 -0.05
N TYR A 25 15.69 1.25 -0.83
CA TYR A 25 14.36 1.70 -0.41
C TYR A 25 14.33 3.16 0.06
N GLU A 26 15.19 4.02 -0.48
CA GLU A 26 15.34 5.42 -0.02
C GLU A 26 14.01 6.16 -0.01
N LEU A 27 13.28 6.15 -1.14
CA LEU A 27 11.99 6.83 -1.26
C LEU A 27 10.93 6.26 -0.32
N LEU A 28 10.90 4.93 -0.19
CA LEU A 28 9.95 4.27 0.71
C LEU A 28 10.25 4.59 2.18
N LYS A 29 11.53 4.64 2.57
CA LYS A 29 11.97 5.05 3.90
C LYS A 29 11.61 6.51 4.21
N ILE A 30 11.71 7.39 3.21
CA ILE A 30 11.24 8.78 3.35
C ILE A 30 9.74 8.81 3.65
N LEU A 31 8.92 8.06 2.90
CA LEU A 31 7.47 7.99 3.18
C LEU A 31 7.17 7.48 4.59
N ILE A 32 7.87 6.44 5.05
CA ILE A 32 7.72 5.90 6.41
C ILE A 32 8.14 6.94 7.45
N HIS A 33 9.26 7.64 7.23
CA HIS A 33 9.73 8.67 8.14
C HIS A 33 8.75 9.86 8.22
N LEU A 34 8.09 10.21 7.11
CA LEU A 34 7.02 11.21 7.12
C LEU A 34 5.82 10.76 7.97
N LEU A 35 5.44 9.48 7.90
CA LEU A 35 4.39 8.93 8.78
C LEU A 35 4.78 8.96 10.26
N GLU A 36 6.07 8.80 10.58
CA GLU A 36 6.58 8.83 11.95
C GLU A 36 6.66 10.25 12.53
N THR A 37 7.13 11.22 11.73
CA THR A 37 7.59 12.51 12.27
C THR A 37 6.72 13.71 11.88
N SER A 38 5.94 13.62 10.80
CA SER A 38 5.14 14.74 10.34
C SER A 38 3.99 15.04 11.28
N LYS A 39 3.71 16.33 11.47
CA LYS A 39 2.48 16.83 12.13
C LYS A 39 1.51 17.47 11.15
N ASP A 40 1.94 17.64 9.90
CA ASP A 40 1.10 18.18 8.84
C ASP A 40 0.15 17.09 8.33
N THR A 41 -1.15 17.34 8.51
CA THR A 41 -2.22 16.40 8.17
C THR A 41 -2.28 16.12 6.67
N LEU A 42 -1.92 17.09 5.83
CA LEU A 42 -1.85 16.90 4.38
C LEU A 42 -0.72 15.93 4.02
N VAL A 43 0.46 16.14 4.60
CA VAL A 43 1.62 15.26 4.37
C VAL A 43 1.33 13.84 4.84
N LEU A 44 0.73 13.67 6.01
CA LEU A 44 0.34 12.36 6.53
C LEU A 44 -0.70 11.66 5.64
N SER A 45 -1.70 12.41 5.16
CA SER A 45 -2.73 11.88 4.25
C SER A 45 -2.11 11.37 2.95
N VAL A 46 -1.26 12.18 2.31
CA VAL A 46 -0.58 11.80 1.06
C VAL A 46 0.37 10.63 1.29
N ALA A 47 1.13 10.61 2.40
CA ALA A 47 2.03 9.51 2.71
C ALA A 47 1.27 8.19 2.96
N CYS A 48 0.16 8.21 3.70
CA CYS A 48 -0.69 7.03 3.89
C CYS A 48 -1.21 6.52 2.54
N HIS A 49 -1.73 7.42 1.71
CA HIS A 49 -2.21 7.11 0.38
C HIS A 49 -1.14 6.41 -0.48
N ASP A 50 0.05 6.99 -0.58
CA ASP A 50 1.14 6.51 -1.41
C ASP A 50 1.68 5.14 -0.95
N ILE A 51 1.70 4.89 0.36
CA ILE A 51 2.01 3.56 0.92
C ILE A 51 0.95 2.53 0.49
N GLY A 52 -0.32 2.92 0.53
CA GLY A 52 -1.42 2.11 0.02
C GLY A 52 -1.24 1.76 -1.46
N GLU A 53 -0.95 2.74 -2.31
CA GLU A 53 -0.73 2.52 -3.74
C GLU A 53 0.50 1.66 -4.02
N TYR A 54 1.63 1.90 -3.34
CA TYR A 54 2.82 1.06 -3.44
C TYR A 54 2.49 -0.41 -3.13
N THR A 55 1.76 -0.68 -2.05
CA THR A 55 1.43 -2.05 -1.64
C THR A 55 0.43 -2.74 -2.57
N ARG A 56 -0.48 -1.97 -3.18
CA ARG A 56 -1.42 -2.44 -4.20
C ARG A 56 -0.73 -2.78 -5.51
N HIS A 57 0.22 -1.96 -5.94
CA HIS A 57 0.85 -2.04 -7.26
C HIS A 57 2.18 -2.82 -7.28
N TYR A 58 2.77 -3.09 -6.11
CA TYR A 58 3.94 -3.94 -5.99
C TYR A 58 3.60 -5.19 -5.15
N SER A 59 3.59 -6.36 -5.80
CA SER A 59 3.15 -7.64 -5.19
C SER A 59 3.92 -8.03 -3.92
N ARG A 60 5.20 -7.62 -3.80
CA ARG A 60 6.03 -7.86 -2.61
C ARG A 60 5.98 -6.69 -1.61
N GLY A 61 5.24 -5.63 -1.92
CA GLY A 61 5.22 -4.37 -1.18
C GLY A 61 4.80 -4.54 0.27
N LYS A 62 3.81 -5.39 0.56
CA LYS A 62 3.41 -5.71 1.95
C LYS A 62 4.59 -6.23 2.78
N ARG A 63 5.35 -7.21 2.25
CA ARG A 63 6.50 -7.79 2.94
C ARG A 63 7.60 -6.75 3.15
N VAL A 64 7.88 -5.93 2.14
CA VAL A 64 8.88 -4.86 2.25
C VAL A 64 8.46 -3.84 3.30
N LEU A 65 7.20 -3.41 3.28
CA LEU A 65 6.68 -2.44 4.24
C LEU A 65 6.72 -2.98 5.68
N GLU A 66 6.39 -4.26 5.88
CA GLU A 66 6.50 -4.93 7.18
C GLU A 66 7.97 -5.00 7.66
N GLN A 67 8.90 -5.32 6.78
CA GLN A 67 10.34 -5.36 7.10
C GLN A 67 10.91 -3.99 7.48
N LEU A 68 10.40 -2.91 6.88
CA LEU A 68 10.81 -1.54 7.18
C LEU A 68 10.02 -0.91 8.33
N GLY A 69 9.11 -1.65 8.98
CA GLY A 69 8.29 -1.15 10.08
C GLY A 69 7.14 -0.20 9.67
N GLY A 70 6.98 0.11 8.39
CA GLY A 70 6.02 1.08 7.90
C GLY A 70 4.55 0.71 8.17
N LYS A 71 4.23 -0.59 8.24
CA LYS A 71 2.87 -1.06 8.55
C LYS A 71 2.38 -0.56 9.91
N GLN A 72 3.26 -0.52 10.93
CA GLN A 72 2.89 -0.07 12.26
C GLN A 72 2.51 1.41 12.24
N TRP A 73 3.25 2.24 11.51
CA TRP A 73 2.96 3.66 11.36
C TRP A 73 1.64 3.92 10.65
N VAL A 74 1.34 3.20 9.56
CA VAL A 74 0.02 3.32 8.91
C VAL A 74 -1.12 2.94 9.87
N MET A 75 -0.95 1.86 10.65
CA MET A 75 -1.96 1.43 11.62
C MET A 75 -2.18 2.45 12.75
N GLN A 76 -1.12 3.10 13.23
CA GLN A 76 -1.24 4.15 14.26
C GLN A 76 -2.10 5.33 13.79
N HIS A 77 -2.08 5.66 12.50
CA HIS A 77 -2.86 6.76 11.93
C HIS A 77 -4.36 6.45 11.76
N LEU A 78 -4.81 5.21 11.97
CA LEU A 78 -6.24 4.86 11.93
C LEU A 78 -7.07 5.63 12.98
N THR A 79 -6.45 6.04 14.07
CA THR A 79 -7.09 6.80 15.16
C THR A 79 -6.63 8.27 15.21
N HIS A 80 -6.02 8.78 14.14
CA HIS A 80 -5.55 10.16 14.06
C HIS A 80 -6.71 11.17 14.29
N ALA A 81 -6.47 12.36 14.82
CA ALA A 81 -7.53 13.34 15.11
C ALA A 81 -8.17 13.93 13.84
N ASP A 82 -7.37 14.11 12.80
CA ASP A 82 -7.81 14.57 11.48
C ASP A 82 -8.55 13.46 10.69
N PRO A 83 -9.76 13.71 10.18
CA PRO A 83 -10.55 12.72 9.45
C PRO A 83 -9.94 12.28 8.12
N ASN A 84 -9.21 13.15 7.42
CA ASN A 84 -8.59 12.79 6.13
C ASN A 84 -7.42 11.84 6.34
N VAL A 85 -6.62 12.08 7.38
CA VAL A 85 -5.53 11.15 7.75
C VAL A 85 -6.08 9.77 8.11
N ARG A 86 -7.15 9.70 8.93
CA ARG A 86 -7.80 8.42 9.25
C ARG A 86 -8.33 7.72 8.01
N TYR A 87 -8.96 8.47 7.11
CA TYR A 87 -9.52 7.94 5.88
C TYR A 87 -8.45 7.32 4.99
N GLU A 88 -7.35 8.04 4.72
CA GLU A 88 -6.26 7.51 3.89
C GLU A 88 -5.53 6.35 4.57
N ALA A 89 -5.33 6.40 5.89
CA ALA A 89 -4.76 5.29 6.65
C ALA A 89 -5.64 4.03 6.54
N LEU A 90 -6.97 4.19 6.64
CA LEU A 90 -7.92 3.08 6.51
C LEU A 90 -7.84 2.46 5.11
N LEU A 91 -7.85 3.27 4.05
CA LEU A 91 -7.71 2.78 2.68
C LEU A 91 -6.37 2.06 2.46
N ALA A 92 -5.27 2.60 3.01
CA ALA A 92 -3.96 1.97 2.92
C ALA A 92 -3.94 0.60 3.63
N VAL A 93 -4.53 0.49 4.82
CA VAL A 93 -4.67 -0.78 5.54
C VAL A 93 -5.53 -1.76 4.76
N GLN A 94 -6.64 -1.32 4.18
CA GLN A 94 -7.48 -2.18 3.33
C GLN A 94 -6.65 -2.75 2.18
N LYS A 95 -5.90 -1.92 1.45
CA LYS A 95 -5.00 -2.36 0.35
C LYS A 95 -3.93 -3.35 0.84
N LEU A 96 -3.38 -3.14 2.03
CA LEU A 96 -2.41 -4.06 2.69
C LEU A 96 -3.01 -5.42 3.08
N MET A 97 -4.29 -5.45 3.41
CA MET A 97 -5.00 -6.66 3.83
C MET A 97 -5.46 -7.52 2.65
N VAL A 98 -5.59 -6.94 1.45
CA VAL A 98 -5.93 -7.71 0.25
C VAL A 98 -4.79 -8.66 -0.09
N HIS A 99 -5.01 -9.95 0.13
CA HIS A 99 -4.13 -10.99 -0.38
C HIS A 99 -4.36 -11.12 -1.89
N ASN A 100 -3.28 -10.90 -2.66
CA ASN A 100 -3.11 -11.11 -4.10
C ASN A 100 -4.35 -11.75 -4.77
N TRP A 101 -5.36 -10.95 -5.14
CA TRP A 101 -6.63 -11.42 -5.72
C TRP A 101 -6.38 -12.28 -6.96
N GLU A 102 -5.29 -12.01 -7.67
CA GLU A 102 -4.83 -12.76 -8.83
C GLU A 102 -4.39 -14.19 -8.46
N TYR A 103 -3.80 -14.39 -7.26
CA TYR A 103 -3.49 -15.71 -6.73
C TYR A 103 -4.75 -16.43 -6.26
N LEU A 104 -5.65 -15.73 -5.56
CA LEU A 104 -6.93 -16.30 -5.13
C LEU A 104 -7.77 -16.73 -6.34
N GLY A 105 -7.86 -15.91 -7.38
CA GLY A 105 -8.54 -16.24 -8.62
C GLY A 105 -7.94 -17.46 -9.31
N LYS A 106 -6.60 -17.49 -9.48
CA LYS A 106 -5.90 -18.66 -10.06
C LYS A 106 -6.06 -19.92 -9.21
N GLN A 107 -6.11 -19.80 -7.88
CA GLN A 107 -6.35 -20.90 -6.96
C GLN A 107 -7.78 -21.44 -7.11
N LEU A 108 -8.78 -20.56 -7.09
CA LEU A 108 -10.19 -20.91 -7.27
C LEU A 108 -10.44 -21.57 -8.63
N GLU A 109 -9.82 -21.07 -9.70
CA GLU A 109 -9.90 -21.67 -11.04
C GLU A 109 -9.26 -23.07 -11.09
N LYS A 110 -8.14 -23.27 -10.39
CA LYS A 110 -7.47 -24.57 -10.30
C LYS A 110 -8.33 -25.58 -9.52
N ASP A 111 -8.85 -25.18 -8.36
CA ASP A 111 -9.66 -26.02 -7.49
C ASP A 111 -10.99 -26.42 -8.17
N ALA A 112 -11.59 -25.51 -8.95
CA ALA A 112 -12.76 -25.80 -9.77
C ALA A 112 -12.45 -26.86 -10.85
N LYS A 113 -11.32 -26.75 -11.56
CA LYS A 113 -10.91 -27.72 -12.59
C LYS A 113 -10.63 -29.11 -12.01
N GLU A 114 -10.00 -29.20 -10.84
CA GLU A 114 -9.74 -30.49 -10.16
C GLU A 114 -11.04 -31.16 -9.67
N THR A 115 -12.03 -30.36 -9.26
CA THR A 115 -13.34 -30.88 -8.84
C THR A 115 -14.11 -31.47 -10.02
N THR A 116 -14.17 -30.76 -11.15
CA THR A 116 -14.85 -31.24 -12.37
C THR A 116 -14.19 -32.47 -12.97
N ALA A 117 -12.87 -32.63 -12.84
CA ALA A 117 -12.13 -33.79 -13.35
C ALA A 117 -12.33 -35.08 -12.53
N ARG A 118 -12.96 -35.00 -11.34
CA ARG A 118 -13.22 -36.13 -10.43
C ARG A 118 -14.67 -36.63 -10.46
N THR A 119 -15.53 -36.00 -11.24
CA THR A 119 -16.93 -36.37 -11.53
C THR A 119 -17.06 -36.86 -12.96
#